data_AF-S4PSU8-F1
#
_entry.id   AF-S4PSU8-F1
#
_cell.length_a   1.000
_cell.length_b   1.000
_cell.length_c   1.000
_cell.angle_alpha   90.00
_cell.angle_beta   90.00
_cell.angle_gamma   90.00
#
_symmetry.space_group_name_H-M   'P 1'
#
loop_
_entity.id
_entity.type
_entity.pdbx_description
1 polymer ?
#
loop_
_entity_poly.entity_id
_entity_poly.type
_entity_poly.pdbx_seq_one_letter_code
_entity_poly.pdbx_strand_id
1 'polypeptide(L)'
;NNSVLTDEERHERKRYSAALYQKYRNRSGPKHLGSKEIPEGLPDCLKDCAFLLTGVLDSFERDEVVAAITKYGGCVKPGISKKVTHVLAGDEAGPAKLAKAEELGIRII
;
A
#
# COMPACT_ATOMS: atom_id res chain seq x y z
N ASN A 1 -24.83 17.81 7.43
CA ASN A 1 -24.58 16.36 7.67
C ASN A 1 -23.39 16.19 8.59
N ASN A 2 -23.64 16.16 9.89
CA ASN A 2 -22.61 16.08 10.94
C ASN A 2 -22.71 14.68 11.56
N SER A 3 -21.97 13.70 11.02
CA SER A 3 -21.92 12.34 11.58
C SER A 3 -20.93 12.34 12.74
N VAL A 4 -21.44 12.68 13.94
CA VAL A 4 -20.70 12.48 15.19
C VAL A 4 -20.89 11.01 15.55
N LEU A 5 -19.87 10.19 15.27
CA LEU A 5 -19.80 8.79 15.69
C LEU A 5 -19.97 8.69 17.21
N THR A 6 -20.75 7.73 17.65
CA THR A 6 -20.98 7.42 19.07
C THR A 6 -19.68 6.94 19.74
N ASP A 7 -19.60 7.06 21.06
CA ASP A 7 -18.41 6.64 21.82
C ASP A 7 -18.13 5.13 21.71
N GLU A 8 -19.18 4.32 21.54
CA GLU A 8 -19.06 2.88 21.30
C GLU A 8 -18.43 2.59 19.94
N GLU A 9 -18.93 3.20 18.86
CA GLU A 9 -18.38 3.05 17.50
C GLU A 9 -16.91 3.51 17.41
N ARG A 10 -16.55 4.56 18.14
CA ARG A 10 -15.17 5.06 18.22
C ARG A 10 -14.25 4.05 18.91
N HIS A 11 -14.72 3.43 20.00
CA HIS A 11 -13.97 2.38 20.70
C HIS A 11 -13.83 1.12 19.85
N GLU A 12 -14.88 0.70 19.16
CA GLU A 12 -14.83 -0.43 18.24
C GLU A 12 -13.87 -0.21 17.09
N ARG A 13 -13.88 0.96 16.45
CA ARG A 13 -12.94 1.30 15.38
C ARG A 13 -11.50 1.31 15.86
N LYS A 14 -11.25 1.77 17.09
CA LYS A 14 -9.92 1.75 17.72
C LYS A 14 -9.47 0.31 18.03
N ARG A 15 -10.35 -0.53 18.59
CA ARG A 15 -10.09 -1.96 18.85
C ARG A 15 -9.83 -2.72 17.56
N TYR A 16 -10.63 -2.48 16.53
CA TYR A 16 -10.48 -3.08 15.21
C TYR A 16 -9.14 -2.68 14.55
N SER A 17 -8.82 -1.39 14.54
CA SER A 17 -7.53 -0.92 14.01
C SER A 17 -6.34 -1.48 14.79
N ALA A 18 -6.45 -1.62 16.11
CA ALA A 18 -5.41 -2.22 16.94
C ALA A 18 -5.23 -3.72 16.64
N ALA A 19 -6.33 -4.46 16.47
CA ALA A 19 -6.29 -5.88 16.10
C ALA A 19 -5.65 -6.09 14.72
N LEU A 20 -6.00 -5.27 13.73
CA LEU A 20 -5.36 -5.31 12.41
C LEU A 20 -3.86 -5.01 12.47
N TYR A 21 -3.44 -4.04 13.28
CA TYR A 21 -2.03 -3.73 13.46
C TYR A 21 -1.27 -4.87 14.16
N GLN A 22 -1.89 -5.52 15.14
CA GLN A 22 -1.32 -6.68 15.81
C GLN A 22 -1.17 -7.87 14.85
N LYS A 23 -2.17 -8.11 14.00
CA LYS A 23 -2.09 -9.12 12.92
C LYS A 23 -0.96 -8.80 11.95
N TYR A 24 -0.84 -7.54 11.53
CA TYR A 24 0.25 -7.06 10.67
C TYR A 24 1.64 -7.31 11.30
N ARG A 25 1.79 -7.09 12.61
CA ARG A 25 3.07 -7.33 13.30
C ARG A 25 3.42 -8.81 13.40
N ASN A 26 2.41 -9.67 13.46
CA ASN A 26 2.55 -11.11 13.59
C ASN A 26 2.52 -11.84 12.24
N ARG A 27 2.50 -11.10 11.12
CA ARG A 27 2.45 -11.69 9.78
C ARG A 27 3.80 -12.27 9.39
N SER A 28 3.75 -13.34 8.60
CA SER A 28 4.94 -13.86 7.90
C SER A 28 5.30 -12.94 6.73
N GLY A 29 6.59 -12.89 6.38
CA GLY A 29 7.07 -12.16 5.20
C GLY A 29 6.53 -12.73 3.87
N PRO A 30 6.96 -12.17 2.72
CA PRO A 30 6.59 -12.66 1.39
C PRO A 30 6.78 -14.17 1.27
N LYS A 31 5.72 -14.90 0.91
CA LYS A 31 5.72 -16.37 0.86
C LYS A 31 6.60 -16.91 -0.27
N HIS A 32 6.85 -16.09 -1.29
CA HIS A 32 7.59 -16.46 -2.50
C HIS A 32 8.71 -15.45 -2.79
N LEU A 33 9.43 -15.00 -1.78
CA LEU A 33 10.53 -14.05 -1.97
C LEU A 33 11.57 -14.56 -2.98
N GLY A 34 11.88 -13.75 -4.00
CA GLY A 34 12.85 -14.09 -5.05
C GLY A 34 12.33 -15.05 -6.12
N SER A 35 11.04 -15.41 -6.10
CA SER A 35 10.41 -16.22 -7.16
C SER A 35 10.23 -15.48 -8.49
N LYS A 36 10.25 -14.14 -8.46
CA LYS A 36 10.12 -13.29 -9.64
C LYS A 36 11.30 -12.32 -9.68
N GLU A 37 11.93 -12.22 -10.84
CA GLU A 37 12.99 -11.25 -11.06
C GLU A 37 12.40 -9.87 -11.37
N ILE A 38 13.15 -8.81 -11.05
CA ILE A 38 12.76 -7.45 -11.38
C ILE A 38 12.87 -7.30 -12.90
N PRO A 39 11.76 -7.04 -13.61
CA PRO A 39 11.80 -6.94 -15.06
C PRO A 39 12.69 -5.77 -15.49
N GLU A 40 13.52 -5.99 -16.52
CA GLU A 40 14.33 -4.95 -17.14
C GLU A 40 13.48 -4.15 -18.13
N GLY A 41 13.06 -2.97 -17.70
CA GLY A 41 12.29 -2.03 -18.52
C GLY A 41 13.17 -0.95 -19.15
N LEU A 42 12.54 -0.13 -20.01
CA LEU A 42 13.16 1.11 -20.48
C LEU A 42 13.48 2.04 -19.30
N PRO A 43 14.61 2.77 -19.35
CA PRO A 43 14.89 3.83 -18.38
C PRO A 43 13.75 4.87 -18.43
N ASP A 44 13.41 5.43 -17.27
CA ASP A 44 12.33 6.42 -17.10
C ASP A 44 10.90 5.95 -17.43
N CYS A 45 10.64 4.64 -17.55
CA CYS A 45 9.30 4.14 -17.85
C CYS A 45 8.26 4.44 -16.75
N LEU A 46 8.70 4.72 -15.51
CA LEU A 46 7.85 5.08 -14.38
C LEU A 46 7.94 6.56 -14.02
N LYS A 47 8.52 7.38 -14.90
CA LYS A 47 8.62 8.83 -14.70
C LYS A 47 7.24 9.45 -14.49
N ASP A 48 7.17 10.41 -13.56
CA ASP A 48 5.94 11.07 -13.09
C ASP A 48 4.88 10.15 -12.46
N CYS A 49 5.16 8.85 -12.31
CA CYS A 49 4.31 7.94 -11.56
C CYS A 49 4.66 7.96 -10.07
N ALA A 50 3.63 7.98 -9.25
CA ALA A 50 3.75 7.92 -7.80
C ALA A 50 3.01 6.71 -7.26
N PHE A 51 3.74 5.84 -6.60
CA PHE A 51 3.25 4.56 -6.09
C PHE A 51 3.06 4.60 -4.58
N LEU A 52 2.01 3.94 -4.10
CA LEU A 52 1.79 3.69 -2.68
C LEU A 52 1.77 2.19 -2.43
N LEU A 53 2.69 1.71 -1.60
CA LEU A 53 2.76 0.29 -1.21
C LEU A 53 1.97 0.05 0.08
N THR A 54 1.00 -0.86 0.04
CA THR A 54 0.21 -1.32 1.20
C THR A 54 0.14 -2.85 1.23
N GLY A 55 0.19 -3.47 2.43
CA GLY A 55 0.16 -4.93 2.58
C GLY A 55 1.55 -5.62 2.58
N VAL A 56 1.56 -6.94 2.36
CA VAL A 56 2.74 -7.79 2.06
C VAL A 56 2.70 -8.13 0.58
N LEU A 57 3.78 -7.88 -0.14
CA LEU A 57 3.88 -8.34 -1.52
C LEU A 57 4.26 -9.83 -1.55
N ASP A 58 3.80 -10.54 -2.57
CA ASP A 58 3.93 -12.00 -2.62
C ASP A 58 5.37 -12.46 -2.95
N SER A 59 6.00 -11.79 -3.93
CA SER A 59 7.28 -12.21 -4.51
C SER A 59 8.45 -11.27 -4.24
N PHE A 60 8.20 -10.08 -3.71
CA PHE A 60 9.20 -9.01 -3.56
C PHE A 60 9.17 -8.41 -2.17
N GLU A 61 10.33 -7.97 -1.68
CA GLU A 61 10.38 -7.12 -0.49
C GLU A 61 9.97 -5.68 -0.80
N ARG A 62 9.53 -4.97 0.24
CA ARG A 62 9.15 -3.55 0.10
C ARG A 62 10.32 -2.72 -0.46
N ASP A 63 11.53 -2.98 0.04
CA ASP A 63 12.72 -2.22 -0.31
C ASP A 63 13.18 -2.50 -1.75
N GLU A 64 13.05 -3.74 -2.22
CA GLU A 64 13.33 -4.12 -3.61
C GLU A 64 12.42 -3.39 -4.59
N VAL A 65 11.12 -3.32 -4.29
CA VAL A 65 10.16 -2.62 -5.14
C VAL A 65 10.40 -1.11 -5.12
N VAL A 66 10.74 -0.54 -3.96
CA VAL A 66 11.13 0.88 -3.88
C VAL A 66 12.34 1.15 -4.76
N ALA A 67 13.38 0.30 -4.67
CA ALA A 67 14.57 0.41 -5.49
C ALA A 67 14.26 0.29 -6.99
N ALA A 68 13.43 -0.67 -7.39
CA ALA A 68 12.98 -0.83 -8.77
C ALA A 68 12.24 0.42 -9.27
N ILE A 69 11.27 0.91 -8.51
CA ILE A 69 10.47 2.09 -8.89
C ILE A 69 11.37 3.31 -9.06
N THR A 70 12.29 3.55 -8.12
CA THR A 70 13.23 4.67 -8.19
C THR A 70 14.23 4.52 -9.34
N LYS A 71 14.70 3.29 -9.61
CA LYS A 71 15.59 2.99 -10.76
C LYS A 71 14.95 3.38 -12.10
N TYR A 72 13.63 3.24 -12.23
CA TYR A 72 12.87 3.60 -13.44
C TYR A 72 12.26 5.02 -13.40
N GLY A 73 12.72 5.89 -12.49
CA GLY A 73 12.30 7.30 -12.43
C GLY A 73 10.97 7.56 -11.72
N GLY A 74 10.36 6.52 -11.12
CA GLY A 74 9.15 6.65 -10.32
C GLY A 74 9.43 7.03 -8.86
N CYS A 75 8.39 7.46 -8.16
CA CYS A 75 8.50 7.81 -6.74
C CYS A 75 7.53 6.99 -5.88
N VAL A 76 7.99 6.59 -4.69
CA VAL A 76 7.13 5.91 -3.70
C VAL A 76 6.70 6.92 -2.65
N LYS A 77 5.41 6.95 -2.33
CA LYS A 77 4.84 7.80 -1.27
C LYS A 77 4.42 6.94 -0.08
N PRO A 78 4.63 7.41 1.17
CA PRO A 78 4.23 6.67 2.37
C PRO A 78 2.71 6.72 2.62
N GLY A 79 2.03 7.69 2.03
CA GLY A 79 0.59 7.93 2.21
C GLY A 79 -0.13 8.21 0.89
N ILE A 80 -1.43 7.94 0.90
CA ILE A 80 -2.35 8.23 -0.21
C ILE A 80 -2.54 9.74 -0.32
N SER A 81 -2.29 10.28 -1.49
CA SER A 81 -2.47 11.71 -1.81
C SER A 81 -2.94 11.85 -3.25
N LYS A 82 -3.45 13.02 -3.63
CA LYS A 82 -3.86 13.31 -5.02
C LYS A 82 -2.72 13.15 -6.05
N LYS A 83 -1.47 13.14 -5.60
CA LYS A 83 -0.30 12.93 -6.46
C LYS A 83 -0.02 11.44 -6.72
N VAL A 84 -0.58 10.53 -5.91
CA VAL A 84 -0.39 9.08 -6.08
C VAL A 84 -1.23 8.63 -7.27
N THR A 85 -0.58 8.03 -8.25
CA THR A 85 -1.22 7.52 -9.46
C THR A 85 -1.64 6.06 -9.32
N HIS A 86 -0.88 5.29 -8.53
CA HIS A 86 -1.11 3.85 -8.35
C HIS A 86 -0.93 3.42 -6.90
N VAL A 87 -1.78 2.50 -6.45
CA VAL A 87 -1.64 1.80 -5.18
C VAL A 87 -1.32 0.34 -5.46
N LEU A 88 -0.22 -0.16 -4.91
CA LEU A 88 0.15 -1.56 -4.92
C LEU A 88 -0.39 -2.19 -3.62
N ALA A 89 -1.47 -2.98 -3.76
CA ALA A 89 -2.15 -3.65 -2.68
C ALA A 89 -1.73 -5.12 -2.60
N GLY A 90 -0.82 -5.39 -1.67
CA GLY A 90 -0.47 -6.74 -1.28
C GLY A 90 -1.46 -7.36 -0.30
N ASP A 91 -1.11 -8.54 0.20
CA ASP A 91 -1.90 -9.27 1.21
C ASP A 91 -2.01 -8.45 2.50
N GLU A 92 -3.18 -8.52 3.15
CA GLU A 92 -3.52 -7.74 4.36
C GLU A 92 -3.34 -6.22 4.20
N ALA A 93 -3.62 -5.65 3.03
CA ALA A 93 -3.63 -4.21 2.82
C ALA A 93 -4.60 -3.49 3.78
N GLY A 94 -4.14 -2.39 4.37
CA GLY A 94 -4.92 -1.65 5.37
C GLY A 94 -6.20 -1.02 4.78
N PRO A 95 -7.39 -1.23 5.38
CA PRO A 95 -8.67 -0.80 4.81
C PRO A 95 -8.77 0.72 4.65
N ALA A 96 -8.13 1.49 5.53
CA ALA A 96 -8.13 2.95 5.45
C ALA A 96 -7.41 3.50 4.20
N LYS A 97 -6.38 2.81 3.70
CA LYS A 97 -5.67 3.22 2.49
C LYS A 97 -6.42 2.81 1.23
N LEU A 98 -7.06 1.64 1.25
CA LEU A 98 -7.90 1.15 0.15
C LEU A 98 -9.13 2.04 -0.04
N ALA A 99 -9.89 2.30 1.02
CA ALA A 99 -11.08 3.16 0.96
C ALA A 99 -10.74 4.56 0.40
N LYS A 100 -9.60 5.13 0.82
CA LYS A 100 -9.17 6.45 0.35
C LYS A 100 -8.61 6.42 -1.07
N ALA A 101 -8.08 5.29 -1.54
CA ALA A 101 -7.70 5.10 -2.94
C ALA A 101 -8.94 5.03 -3.84
N GLU A 102 -9.96 4.28 -3.42
CA GLU A 102 -11.25 4.19 -4.11
C GLU A 102 -11.97 5.55 -4.16
N GLU A 103 -12.00 6.29 -3.05
CA GLU A 103 -12.59 7.63 -2.97
C GLU A 103 -11.90 8.63 -3.91
N LEU A 104 -10.58 8.52 -4.06
CA LEU A 104 -9.80 9.37 -4.97
C LEU A 104 -9.80 8.85 -6.42
N GLY A 105 -10.41 7.70 -6.71
CA GLY A 105 -10.39 7.08 -8.03
C GLY A 105 -9.01 6.63 -8.48
N ILE A 106 -8.10 6.34 -7.54
CA ILE A 106 -6.74 5.89 -7.82
C ILE A 106 -6.76 4.41 -8.15
N ARG A 107 -5.99 4.00 -9.18
CA ARG A 107 -5.91 2.60 -9.59
C ARG A 107 -5.20 1.76 -8.52
N ILE A 108 -5.88 0.73 -8.05
CA ILE A 108 -5.34 -0.28 -7.13
C ILE A 108 -4.90 -1.49 -7.95
N ILE A 109 -3.67 -1.95 -7.74
CA ILE A 109 -3.00 -3.06 -8.44
C ILE A 109 -2.59 -4.10 -7.40
#